data_AF-A0A258D5G7-F1
#
_entry.id   AF-A0A258D5G7-F1
#
_cell.length_a   1.000
_cell.length_b   1.000
_cell.length_c   1.000
_cell.angle_alpha   90.00
_cell.angle_beta   90.00
_cell.angle_gamma   90.00
#
_symmetry.space_group_name_H-M   'P 1'
#
loop_
_entity.id
_entity.type
_entity.pdbx_description
1 polymer ?
#
loop_
_entity_poly.entity_id
_entity_poly.type
_entity_poly.pdbx_seq_one_letter_code
_entity_poly.pdbx_strand_id
1 'polypeptide(L)'
;CWMNSSYVLGVRLTDAFAQHGWCTAIRGAEGGGKVENLPSHVFVSDDGDSDQQCPTEIGITDRREAELSKLGFLPLCHYKGTDYAVFFGAQTTQKPKKYDRPEATANAAISARLPYIMATSRFAHYLKIMGRDKVGSFMEASDCEAWLNRWIINYVNGNQDAGQDMKAKYPLAEAKVEVREIPGKPGSYNAVAWLRPWLQMEELTTSLRMVARIPASS
;
A
#
# COMPACT_ATOMS: atom_id res chain seq x y z
N CYS A 1 -8.69 -4.03 -29.43
CA CYS A 1 -8.63 -2.62 -29.00
C CYS A 1 -7.89 -2.54 -27.66
N TRP A 2 -6.99 -1.59 -27.48
CA TRP A 2 -6.26 -1.39 -26.22
C TRP A 2 -6.99 -0.42 -25.29
N MET A 3 -6.88 -0.63 -23.98
CA MET A 3 -7.42 0.24 -22.94
C MET A 3 -6.30 0.67 -21.99
N ASN A 4 -6.39 1.89 -21.46
CA ASN A 4 -5.43 2.38 -20.47
C ASN A 4 -5.50 1.59 -19.16
N SER A 5 -4.37 1.05 -18.70
CA SER A 5 -4.26 0.29 -17.44
C SER A 5 -4.55 1.11 -16.18
N SER A 6 -4.56 2.45 -16.27
CA SER A 6 -4.97 3.32 -15.16
C SER A 6 -6.42 3.09 -14.73
N TYR A 7 -7.33 2.78 -15.67
CA TYR A 7 -8.71 2.41 -15.34
C TYR A 7 -8.76 1.10 -14.54
N VAL A 8 -7.90 0.15 -14.90
CA VAL A 8 -7.79 -1.14 -14.20
C VAL A 8 -7.31 -0.93 -12.76
N LEU A 9 -6.30 -0.09 -12.54
CA LEU A 9 -5.87 0.29 -11.19
C LEU A 9 -6.98 1.04 -10.43
N GLY A 10 -7.74 1.92 -11.11
CA GLY A 10 -8.89 2.61 -10.55
C GLY A 10 -9.98 1.66 -10.03
N VAL A 11 -10.23 0.56 -10.75
CA VAL A 11 -11.12 -0.52 -10.29
C VAL A 11 -10.55 -1.19 -9.03
N ARG A 12 -9.24 -1.50 -8.98
CA ARG A 12 -8.61 -2.09 -7.78
C ARG A 12 -8.71 -1.18 -6.56
N LEU A 13 -8.52 0.14 -6.73
CA LEU A 13 -8.70 1.14 -5.67
C LEU A 13 -10.14 1.18 -5.15
N THR A 14 -11.11 1.12 -6.06
CA THR A 14 -12.54 1.15 -5.72
C THR A 14 -12.96 -0.14 -5.01
N ASP A 15 -12.48 -1.29 -5.47
CA ASP A 15 -12.74 -2.60 -4.88
C ASP A 15 -12.17 -2.68 -3.45
N ALA A 16 -10.91 -2.27 -3.25
CA ALA A 16 -10.29 -2.21 -1.94
C ALA A 16 -11.07 -1.31 -0.96
N PHE A 17 -11.51 -0.14 -1.45
CA PHE A 17 -12.33 0.76 -0.65
C PHE A 17 -13.70 0.17 -0.31
N ALA A 18 -14.36 -0.50 -1.25
CA ALA A 18 -15.66 -1.13 -1.02
C ALA A 18 -15.58 -2.27 0.01
N GLN A 19 -14.52 -3.08 -0.04
CA GLN A 19 -14.36 -4.24 0.84
C GLN A 19 -13.84 -3.86 2.23
N HIS A 20 -12.93 -2.89 2.33
CA HIS A 20 -12.19 -2.62 3.56
C HIS A 20 -12.35 -1.19 4.09
N GLY A 21 -12.92 -0.27 3.31
CA GLY A 21 -12.96 1.16 3.62
C GLY A 21 -11.64 1.89 3.36
N TRP A 22 -10.64 1.19 2.82
CA TRP A 22 -9.28 1.69 2.61
C TRP A 22 -8.72 1.24 1.26
N CYS A 23 -7.94 2.11 0.62
CA CYS A 23 -7.28 1.81 -0.64
C CYS A 23 -5.85 1.25 -0.45
N THR A 24 -5.66 0.36 0.53
CA THR A 24 -4.34 -0.21 0.90
C THR A 24 -4.09 -1.58 0.26
N ALA A 25 -5.14 -2.34 -0.01
CA ALA A 25 -5.10 -3.68 -0.62
C ALA A 25 -5.25 -3.60 -2.15
N ILE A 26 -4.25 -3.08 -2.84
CA ILE A 26 -4.28 -2.83 -4.30
C ILE A 26 -3.11 -3.44 -5.06
N ARG A 27 -2.31 -4.28 -4.41
CA ARG A 27 -1.09 -4.86 -5.01
C ARG A 27 -0.84 -6.29 -4.54
N GLY A 28 -0.05 -7.03 -5.30
CA GLY A 28 0.21 -8.45 -5.07
C GLY A 28 -0.95 -9.33 -5.52
N ALA A 29 -0.64 -10.58 -5.88
CA ALA A 29 -1.63 -11.52 -6.38
C ALA A 29 -2.72 -11.84 -5.34
N GLU A 30 -2.32 -11.99 -4.08
CA GLU A 30 -3.24 -12.20 -2.96
C GLU A 30 -3.63 -10.88 -2.28
N GLY A 31 -2.83 -9.82 -2.44
CA GLY A 31 -2.95 -8.52 -1.77
C GLY A 31 -3.96 -7.52 -2.40
N GLY A 32 -4.81 -7.99 -3.31
CA GLY A 32 -5.83 -7.17 -3.99
C GLY A 32 -5.36 -6.51 -5.31
N GLY A 33 -4.15 -6.82 -5.78
CA GLY A 33 -3.62 -6.33 -7.06
C GLY A 33 -4.00 -7.15 -8.28
N LYS A 34 -4.71 -8.27 -8.09
CA LYS A 34 -5.11 -9.20 -9.16
C LYS A 34 -6.26 -8.64 -9.98
N VAL A 35 -6.15 -8.76 -11.30
CA VAL A 35 -7.11 -8.33 -12.30
C VAL A 35 -7.50 -9.56 -13.09
N GLU A 36 -8.74 -10.00 -12.96
CA GLU A 36 -9.25 -11.25 -13.54
C GLU A 36 -10.17 -10.98 -14.71
N ASN A 37 -10.49 -12.02 -15.48
CA ASN A 37 -11.39 -11.97 -16.64
C ASN A 37 -10.89 -11.00 -17.74
N LEU A 38 -9.58 -10.97 -17.97
CA LEU A 38 -9.01 -10.22 -19.09
C LEU A 38 -9.39 -10.90 -20.42
N PRO A 39 -9.63 -10.11 -21.49
CA PRO A 39 -9.90 -10.67 -22.81
C PRO A 39 -8.77 -11.60 -23.25
N SER A 40 -9.11 -12.87 -23.50
CA SER A 40 -8.18 -13.88 -24.00
C SER A 40 -8.52 -14.21 -25.44
N HIS A 41 -7.59 -13.91 -26.35
CA HIS A 41 -7.72 -14.23 -27.76
C HIS A 41 -6.77 -15.37 -28.11
N VAL A 42 -7.32 -16.53 -28.42
CA VAL A 42 -6.58 -17.72 -28.80
C VAL A 42 -6.61 -17.85 -30.32
N PHE A 43 -5.45 -18.06 -30.93
CA PHE A 43 -5.28 -18.22 -32.38
C PHE A 43 -4.32 -19.38 -32.67
N VAL A 44 -4.31 -19.84 -33.91
CA VAL A 44 -3.35 -20.86 -34.37
C VAL A 44 -2.12 -20.14 -34.91
N SER A 45 -0.96 -20.45 -34.35
CA SER A 45 0.33 -19.90 -34.78
C SER A 45 0.75 -20.45 -36.14
N ASP A 46 1.77 -19.83 -36.74
CA ASP A 46 2.33 -20.28 -38.02
C ASP A 46 2.89 -21.72 -37.97
N ASP A 47 3.27 -22.18 -36.78
CA ASP A 47 3.75 -23.54 -36.52
C ASP A 47 2.61 -24.56 -36.31
N GLY A 48 1.35 -24.10 -36.32
CA GLY A 48 0.15 -24.92 -36.14
C GLY A 48 -0.29 -25.11 -34.68
N ASP A 49 0.46 -24.54 -33.72
CA ASP A 49 0.15 -24.62 -32.30
C ASP A 49 -0.90 -23.58 -31.89
N SER A 50 -1.73 -23.92 -30.90
CA SER A 50 -2.64 -22.94 -30.29
C SER A 50 -1.85 -21.99 -29.41
N ASP A 51 -1.90 -20.69 -29.70
CA ASP A 51 -1.26 -19.64 -28.91
C ASP A 51 -2.29 -18.62 -28.38
N GLN A 52 -1.99 -18.01 -27.24
CA GLN A 52 -2.82 -16.99 -26.61
C GLN A 52 -2.16 -15.63 -26.75
N GLN A 53 -2.86 -14.69 -27.39
CA GLN A 53 -2.46 -13.29 -27.39
C GLN A 53 -2.43 -12.76 -25.96
N CYS A 54 -1.29 -12.19 -25.56
CA CYS A 54 -1.12 -11.55 -24.26
C CYS A 54 -2.16 -10.41 -24.09
N PRO A 55 -2.99 -10.43 -23.02
CA PRO A 55 -3.96 -9.39 -22.74
C PRO A 55 -3.33 -8.04 -22.36
N THR A 56 -2.09 -8.05 -21.87
CA THR A 56 -1.22 -6.87 -21.78
C THR A 56 -0.34 -6.78 -23.03
N GLU A 57 0.14 -5.59 -23.40
CA GLU A 57 0.90 -5.38 -24.64
C GLU A 57 2.13 -6.29 -24.75
N ILE A 58 2.72 -6.66 -23.61
CA ILE A 58 3.83 -7.60 -23.52
C ILE A 58 3.78 -8.38 -22.21
N GLY A 59 4.34 -9.58 -22.21
CA GLY A 59 4.64 -10.33 -20.99
C GLY A 59 5.84 -9.71 -20.25
N ILE A 60 5.62 -9.30 -19.01
CA ILE A 60 6.66 -8.68 -18.16
C ILE A 60 7.20 -9.73 -17.19
N THR A 61 8.49 -10.07 -17.32
CA THR A 61 9.17 -10.96 -16.38
C THR A 61 9.40 -10.28 -15.03
N ASP A 62 9.49 -11.05 -13.94
CA ASP A 62 9.75 -10.55 -12.57
C ASP A 62 10.93 -9.56 -12.50
N ARG A 63 12.04 -9.85 -13.20
CA ARG A 63 13.20 -8.93 -13.23
C ARG A 63 12.84 -7.56 -13.80
N ARG A 64 12.05 -7.54 -14.88
CA ARG A 64 11.61 -6.30 -15.55
C ARG A 64 10.56 -5.57 -14.73
N GLU A 65 9.65 -6.29 -14.08
CA GLU A 65 8.73 -5.71 -13.11
C GLU A 65 9.51 -4.97 -12.02
N ALA A 66 10.49 -5.64 -11.41
CA ALA A 66 11.29 -5.05 -10.33
C ALA A 66 12.10 -3.83 -10.79
N GLU A 67 12.63 -3.85 -12.02
CA GLU A 67 13.31 -2.69 -12.64
C GLU A 67 12.37 -1.51 -12.86
N LEU A 68 11.19 -1.76 -13.41
CA LEU A 68 10.17 -0.73 -13.67
C LEU A 68 9.61 -0.15 -12.36
N SER A 69 9.32 -1.00 -11.38
CA SER A 69 8.89 -0.58 -10.04
C SER A 69 9.94 0.30 -9.37
N LYS A 70 11.24 -0.02 -9.46
CA LYS A 70 12.34 0.84 -8.96
C LYS A 70 12.42 2.20 -9.65
N LEU A 71 11.87 2.32 -10.86
CA LEU A 71 11.78 3.57 -11.63
C LEU A 71 10.47 4.34 -11.39
N GLY A 72 9.58 3.82 -10.53
CA GLY A 72 8.31 4.48 -10.19
C GLY A 72 7.17 4.21 -11.16
N PHE A 73 7.26 3.12 -11.95
CA PHE A 73 6.16 2.63 -12.76
C PHE A 73 5.29 1.62 -12.00
N LEU A 74 4.09 1.38 -12.53
CA LEU A 74 3.14 0.37 -12.06
C LEU A 74 2.85 -0.65 -13.16
N PRO A 75 3.71 -1.67 -13.34
CA PRO A 75 3.51 -2.66 -14.37
C PRO A 75 2.32 -3.57 -14.06
N LEU A 76 1.42 -3.76 -15.03
CA LEU A 76 0.41 -4.80 -14.98
C LEU A 76 1.01 -6.07 -15.62
N CYS A 77 1.30 -7.08 -14.80
CA CYS A 77 2.02 -8.26 -15.23
C CYS A 77 1.05 -9.41 -15.49
N HIS A 78 0.90 -9.80 -16.76
CA HIS A 78 0.07 -10.93 -17.17
C HIS A 78 0.69 -12.27 -16.78
N TYR A 79 -0.14 -13.19 -16.27
CA TYR A 79 0.26 -14.56 -16.00
C TYR A 79 0.04 -15.41 -17.25
N LYS A 80 1.15 -15.93 -17.81
CA LYS A 80 1.14 -16.71 -19.06
C LYS A 80 0.14 -17.87 -18.99
N GLY A 81 -0.68 -18.01 -20.04
CA GLY A 81 -1.67 -19.08 -20.15
C GLY A 81 -2.91 -18.91 -19.28
N THR A 82 -3.09 -17.73 -18.67
CA THR A 82 -4.26 -17.40 -17.86
C THR A 82 -4.96 -16.16 -18.40
N ASP A 83 -6.12 -15.83 -17.85
CA ASP A 83 -6.89 -14.62 -18.16
C ASP A 83 -6.70 -13.54 -17.10
N TYR A 84 -5.65 -13.59 -16.28
CA TYR A 84 -5.42 -12.59 -15.23
C TYR A 84 -4.03 -11.95 -15.29
N ALA A 85 -3.96 -10.75 -14.74
CA ALA A 85 -2.73 -10.00 -14.53
C ALA A 85 -2.68 -9.43 -13.12
N VAL A 86 -1.50 -9.00 -12.67
CA VAL A 86 -1.28 -8.54 -11.30
C VAL A 86 -0.45 -7.27 -11.29
N PHE A 87 -0.88 -6.29 -10.50
CA PHE A 87 0.01 -5.21 -10.03
C PHE A 87 0.80 -5.72 -8.82
N PHE A 88 2.06 -6.14 -9.00
CA PHE A 88 2.88 -6.62 -7.87
C PHE A 88 3.35 -5.46 -6.99
N GLY A 89 3.77 -4.37 -7.62
CA GLY A 89 4.14 -3.11 -6.99
C GLY A 89 2.99 -2.10 -6.91
N ALA A 90 3.19 -1.09 -6.07
CA ALA A 90 2.39 0.13 -6.07
C ALA A 90 3.28 1.35 -5.76
N GLN A 91 4.39 1.48 -6.49
CA GLN A 91 5.34 2.59 -6.33
C GLN A 91 4.76 3.89 -6.93
N THR A 92 5.09 5.02 -6.32
CA THR A 92 4.86 6.32 -6.98
C THR A 92 6.03 6.72 -7.85
N THR A 93 5.87 7.79 -8.60
CA THR A 93 6.96 8.41 -9.38
C THR A 93 8.02 9.10 -8.51
N GLN A 94 7.79 9.22 -7.19
CA GLN A 94 8.76 9.80 -6.27
C GLN A 94 9.94 8.85 -6.07
N LYS A 95 11.15 9.32 -6.41
CA LYS A 95 12.39 8.63 -6.02
C LYS A 95 12.69 8.86 -4.53
N PRO A 96 12.62 7.83 -3.67
CA PRO A 96 12.87 8.00 -2.24
C PRO A 96 14.33 8.39 -1.99
N LYS A 97 14.54 9.39 -1.13
CA LYS A 97 15.88 9.84 -0.75
C LYS A 97 16.55 8.81 0.16
N LYS A 98 17.86 8.60 -0.03
CA LYS A 98 18.69 7.86 0.92
C LYS A 98 19.25 8.84 1.95
N TYR A 99 19.26 8.42 3.19
CA TYR A 99 19.76 9.18 4.33
C TYR A 99 20.80 8.34 5.07
N ASP A 100 21.65 8.99 5.85
CA ASP A 100 22.68 8.32 6.66
C ASP A 100 22.05 7.44 7.76
N ARG A 101 20.87 7.84 8.26
CA ARG A 101 20.11 7.07 9.25
C ARG A 101 19.22 6.02 8.55
N PRO A 102 19.33 4.73 8.90
CA PRO A 102 18.50 3.67 8.31
C PRO A 102 16.99 3.94 8.46
N GLU A 103 16.56 4.44 9.62
CA GLU A 103 15.15 4.77 9.89
C GLU A 103 14.62 5.88 8.97
N ALA A 104 15.41 6.92 8.71
CA ALA A 104 15.02 8.00 7.80
C ALA A 104 14.90 7.50 6.35
N THR A 105 15.79 6.59 5.94
CA THR A 105 15.70 5.91 4.63
C THR A 105 14.46 5.02 4.54
N ALA A 106 14.13 4.27 5.60
CA ALA A 106 12.93 3.44 5.65
C ALA A 106 11.65 4.29 5.54
N ASN A 107 11.58 5.40 6.28
CA ASN A 107 10.45 6.33 6.22
C ASN A 107 10.29 6.93 4.82
N ALA A 108 11.37 7.36 4.18
CA ALA A 108 11.33 7.89 2.82
C ALA A 108 10.84 6.85 1.79
N ALA A 109 11.22 5.57 1.95
CA ALA A 109 10.78 4.49 1.08
C ALA A 109 9.29 4.16 1.27
N ILE A 110 8.79 4.14 2.51
CA ILE A 110 7.36 3.93 2.80
C ILE A 110 6.53 5.08 2.24
N SER A 111 6.96 6.33 2.43
CA SER A 111 6.24 7.51 1.93
C SER A 111 6.19 7.62 0.41
N ALA A 112 7.01 6.88 -0.33
CA ALA A 112 7.01 6.86 -1.79
C ALA A 112 6.09 5.77 -2.41
N ARG A 113 5.33 5.03 -1.58
CA ARG A 113 4.43 3.96 -2.04
C ARG A 113 2.98 4.39 -1.96
N LEU A 114 2.26 4.13 -3.04
CA LEU A 114 0.87 4.53 -3.22
C LEU A 114 -0.08 4.00 -2.11
N PRO A 115 -0.02 2.73 -1.66
CA PRO A 115 -0.94 2.21 -0.65
C PRO A 115 -0.87 3.00 0.67
N TYR A 116 0.35 3.38 1.08
CA TYR A 116 0.57 4.14 2.30
C TYR A 116 0.17 5.61 2.13
N ILE A 117 0.44 6.22 0.97
CA ILE A 117 -0.05 7.57 0.65
C ILE A 117 -1.58 7.61 0.67
N MET A 118 -2.25 6.60 0.12
CA MET A 118 -3.71 6.51 0.13
C MET A 118 -4.27 6.41 1.55
N ALA A 119 -3.64 5.59 2.41
CA ALA A 119 -4.00 5.51 3.82
C ALA A 119 -3.83 6.86 4.54
N THR A 120 -2.65 7.47 4.43
CA THR A 120 -2.36 8.77 5.06
C THR A 120 -3.29 9.87 4.54
N SER A 121 -3.58 9.90 3.24
CA SER A 121 -4.51 10.87 2.64
C SER A 121 -5.92 10.73 3.21
N ARG A 122 -6.38 9.49 3.42
CA ARG A 122 -7.70 9.24 4.02
C ARG A 122 -7.76 9.67 5.48
N PHE A 123 -6.70 9.44 6.26
CA PHE A 123 -6.61 9.99 7.63
C PHE A 123 -6.58 11.52 7.63
N ALA A 124 -5.88 12.15 6.68
CA ALA A 124 -5.89 13.61 6.54
C ALA A 124 -7.30 14.15 6.24
N HIS A 125 -8.09 13.46 5.39
CA HIS A 125 -9.49 13.80 5.16
C HIS A 125 -10.32 13.73 6.44
N TYR A 126 -10.18 12.66 7.23
CA TYR A 126 -10.88 12.53 8.50
C TYR A 126 -10.51 13.65 9.47
N LEU A 127 -9.21 13.86 9.70
CA LEU A 127 -8.71 14.90 10.61
C LEU A 127 -9.18 16.30 10.19
N LYS A 128 -9.22 16.59 8.88
CA LYS A 128 -9.71 17.87 8.39
C LYS A 128 -11.17 18.12 8.73
N ILE A 129 -12.04 17.13 8.51
CA ILE A 129 -13.48 17.25 8.79
C ILE A 129 -13.74 17.25 10.29
N MET A 130 -13.14 16.32 11.03
CA MET A 130 -13.27 16.26 12.48
C MET A 130 -12.80 17.56 13.15
N GLY A 131 -11.64 18.08 12.75
CA GLY A 131 -11.10 19.32 13.29
C GLY A 131 -12.03 20.50 13.00
N ARG A 132 -12.56 20.60 11.78
CA ARG A 132 -13.54 21.64 11.40
C ARG A 132 -14.79 21.58 12.28
N ASP A 133 -15.36 20.41 12.47
CA ASP A 133 -16.60 20.24 13.22
C ASP A 133 -16.40 20.45 14.74
N LYS A 134 -15.15 20.41 15.21
CA LYS A 134 -14.77 20.65 16.61
C LYS A 134 -14.45 22.12 16.94
N VAL A 135 -14.32 22.98 15.93
CA VAL A 135 -14.04 24.42 16.13
C VAL A 135 -15.16 25.06 16.96
N GLY A 136 -14.78 25.80 18.01
CA GLY A 136 -15.71 26.48 18.91
C GLY A 136 -16.13 25.65 20.14
N SER A 137 -15.67 24.40 20.27
CA SER A 137 -15.83 23.63 21.49
C SER A 137 -14.82 24.03 22.58
N PHE A 138 -15.20 23.85 23.85
CA PHE A 138 -14.31 24.05 25.00
C PHE A 138 -13.37 22.85 25.14
N MET A 139 -12.18 22.95 24.55
CA MET A 139 -11.15 21.91 24.60
C MET A 139 -9.77 22.54 24.75
N GLU A 140 -9.03 22.09 25.76
CA GLU A 140 -7.61 22.39 25.91
C GLU A 140 -6.77 21.42 25.05
N ALA A 141 -5.46 21.68 24.94
CA ALA A 141 -4.56 20.83 24.14
C ALA A 141 -4.59 19.35 24.56
N SER A 142 -4.62 19.08 25.87
CA SER A 142 -4.69 17.71 26.43
C SER A 142 -6.01 17.03 26.09
N ASP A 143 -7.12 17.76 26.07
CA ASP A 143 -8.43 17.22 25.70
C ASP A 143 -8.46 16.84 24.22
N CYS A 144 -7.87 17.68 23.38
CA CYS A 144 -7.73 17.44 21.96
C CYS A 144 -6.85 16.22 21.67
N GLU A 145 -5.70 16.10 22.35
CA GLU A 145 -4.82 14.94 22.25
C GLU A 145 -5.55 13.65 22.65
N ALA A 146 -6.22 13.64 23.80
CA ALA A 146 -6.92 12.47 24.28
C ALA A 146 -8.09 12.09 23.36
N TRP A 147 -8.80 13.07 22.81
CA TRP A 147 -9.88 12.85 21.84
C TRP A 147 -9.36 12.24 20.53
N LEU A 148 -8.31 12.80 19.94
CA LEU A 148 -7.74 12.30 18.70
C LEU A 148 -7.14 10.90 18.86
N ASN A 149 -6.49 10.61 19.99
CA ASN A 149 -5.97 9.26 20.28
C ASN A 149 -7.11 8.23 20.47
N ARG A 150 -8.20 8.59 21.17
CA ARG A 150 -9.39 7.73 21.27
C ARG A 150 -10.06 7.46 19.93
N TRP A 151 -10.01 8.43 19.00
CA TRP A 151 -10.53 8.23 17.66
C TRP A 151 -9.64 7.31 16.83
N ILE A 152 -8.32 7.58 16.80
CA ILE A 152 -7.42 6.90 15.87
C ILE A 152 -7.21 5.42 16.22
N ILE A 153 -7.31 5.05 17.50
CA ILE A 153 -7.14 3.66 17.95
C ILE A 153 -8.19 2.72 17.34
N ASN A 154 -9.35 3.22 16.89
CA ASN A 154 -10.37 2.42 16.22
C ASN A 154 -9.92 1.90 14.84
N TYR A 155 -8.81 2.40 14.30
CA TYR A 155 -8.22 1.96 13.04
C TYR A 155 -6.90 1.20 13.23
N VAL A 156 -6.52 0.95 14.48
CA VAL A 156 -5.32 0.21 14.85
C VAL A 156 -5.70 -1.23 15.20
N ASN A 157 -4.94 -2.18 14.67
CA ASN A 157 -5.01 -3.56 15.12
C ASN A 157 -3.66 -3.96 15.71
N GLY A 158 -3.63 -4.24 17.03
CA GLY A 158 -2.40 -4.66 17.72
C GLY A 158 -2.05 -6.14 17.53
N ASN A 159 -2.96 -6.94 16.96
CA ASN A 159 -2.73 -8.36 16.75
C ASN A 159 -1.84 -8.59 15.53
N GLN A 160 -0.58 -8.96 15.76
CA GLN A 160 0.39 -9.23 14.70
C GLN A 160 0.02 -10.45 13.84
N ASP A 161 -0.71 -11.40 14.42
CA ASP A 161 -1.17 -12.62 13.76
C ASP A 161 -2.46 -12.41 12.94
N ALA A 162 -2.95 -11.18 12.88
CA ALA A 162 -4.11 -10.86 12.06
C ALA A 162 -3.86 -11.23 10.58
N GLY A 163 -4.84 -11.89 9.98
CA GLY A 163 -4.85 -12.20 8.56
C GLY A 163 -4.95 -10.95 7.69
N GLN A 164 -4.76 -11.13 6.38
CA GLN A 164 -4.70 -10.03 5.42
C GLN A 164 -5.97 -9.16 5.42
N ASP A 165 -7.16 -9.76 5.46
CA ASP A 165 -8.44 -9.02 5.48
C ASP A 165 -8.55 -8.09 6.70
N MET A 166 -8.17 -8.58 7.89
CA MET A 166 -8.17 -7.77 9.11
C MET A 166 -7.13 -6.65 9.03
N LYS A 167 -5.93 -6.92 8.49
CA LYS A 167 -4.90 -5.88 8.29
C LYS A 167 -5.31 -4.85 7.23
N ALA A 168 -6.13 -5.21 6.26
CA ALA A 168 -6.68 -4.29 5.26
C ALA A 168 -7.78 -3.40 5.84
N LYS A 169 -8.68 -3.96 6.68
CA LYS A 169 -9.74 -3.21 7.39
C LYS A 169 -9.19 -2.26 8.46
N TYR A 170 -8.11 -2.66 9.14
CA TYR A 170 -7.40 -1.88 10.16
C TYR A 170 -5.98 -1.57 9.67
N PRO A 171 -5.79 -0.50 8.88
CA PRO A 171 -4.56 -0.29 8.10
C PRO A 171 -3.33 0.07 8.97
N LEU A 172 -3.53 0.41 10.24
CA LEU A 172 -2.46 0.79 11.17
C LEU A 172 -2.14 -0.37 12.11
N ALA A 173 -0.85 -0.65 12.26
CA ALA A 173 -0.33 -1.52 13.32
C ALA A 173 -0.18 -0.74 14.64
N GLU A 174 0.13 0.56 14.54
CA GLU A 174 0.29 1.45 15.68
C GLU A 174 0.02 2.91 15.27
N ALA A 175 -0.49 3.73 16.19
CA ALA A 175 -0.73 5.13 15.95
C ALA A 175 -0.62 5.95 17.23
N LYS A 176 -0.17 7.20 17.11
CA LYS A 176 -0.15 8.17 18.21
C LYS A 176 -0.40 9.57 17.65
N VAL A 177 -1.18 10.39 18.35
CA VAL A 177 -1.31 11.82 18.04
C VAL A 177 -0.75 12.63 19.20
N GLU A 178 0.07 13.63 18.90
CA GLU A 178 0.55 14.62 19.87
C GLU A 178 -0.04 15.98 19.54
N VAL A 179 -0.54 16.72 20.53
CA VAL A 179 -1.14 18.04 20.33
C VAL A 179 -0.42 19.06 21.20
N ARG A 180 -0.03 20.19 20.60
CA ARG A 180 0.62 21.30 21.31
C ARG A 180 -0.06 22.61 21.00
N GLU A 181 -0.12 23.49 21.98
CA GLU A 181 -0.53 24.88 21.78
C GLU A 181 0.40 25.61 20.83
N ILE A 182 -0.17 26.53 20.06
CA ILE A 182 0.60 27.45 19.22
C ILE A 182 0.87 28.71 20.03
N PRO A 183 2.14 29.02 20.36
CA PRO A 183 2.48 30.21 21.14
C PRO A 183 1.92 31.49 20.50
N GLY A 184 1.28 32.33 21.32
CA GLY A 184 0.68 33.59 20.88
C GLY A 184 -0.65 33.46 20.14
N LYS A 185 -1.24 32.25 20.05
CA LYS A 185 -2.55 32.03 19.42
C LYS A 185 -3.47 31.19 20.34
N PRO A 186 -4.19 31.82 21.28
CA PRO A 186 -5.11 31.12 22.17
C PRO A 186 -6.15 30.29 21.40
N GLY A 187 -6.43 29.07 21.89
CA GLY A 187 -7.36 28.13 21.25
C GLY A 187 -6.87 27.53 19.92
N SER A 188 -5.61 27.79 19.52
CA SER A 188 -5.01 27.21 18.32
C SER A 188 -3.98 26.15 18.69
N TYR A 189 -4.09 24.97 18.08
CA TYR A 189 -3.23 23.83 18.36
C TYR A 189 -2.57 23.28 17.10
N ASN A 190 -1.38 22.71 17.24
CA ASN A 190 -0.72 21.91 16.23
C ASN A 190 -0.79 20.42 16.62
N ALA A 191 -1.26 19.58 15.71
CA ALA A 191 -1.37 18.14 15.92
C ALA A 191 -0.37 17.40 15.01
N VAL A 192 0.43 16.51 15.59
CA VAL A 192 1.35 15.62 14.88
C VAL A 192 0.86 14.18 15.04
N ALA A 193 0.37 13.59 13.95
CA ALA A 193 -0.08 12.21 13.92
C ALA A 193 1.03 11.28 13.40
N TRP A 194 1.47 10.35 14.24
CA TRP A 194 2.38 9.28 13.92
C TRP A 194 1.57 8.05 13.54
N LEU A 195 1.72 7.58 12.29
CA LEU A 195 0.96 6.48 11.72
C LEU A 195 1.93 5.38 11.28
N ARG A 196 1.86 4.22 11.90
CA ARG A 196 2.65 3.05 11.50
C ARG A 196 1.73 2.05 10.78
N PRO A 197 1.81 1.94 9.45
CA PRO A 197 1.00 1.00 8.70
C PRO A 197 1.51 -0.44 8.85
N TRP A 198 0.69 -1.41 8.46
CA TRP A 198 1.17 -2.75 8.19
C TRP A 198 2.13 -2.76 6.99
N LEU A 199 3.34 -3.25 7.20
CA LEU A 199 4.30 -3.39 6.11
C LEU A 199 3.92 -4.58 5.23
N GLN A 200 3.76 -4.32 3.94
CA GLN A 200 3.61 -5.34 2.91
C GLN A 200 4.99 -5.86 2.48
N MET A 201 5.06 -7.16 2.20
CA MET A 201 6.27 -7.81 1.70
C MET A 201 6.68 -7.23 0.34
N GLU A 202 7.96 -6.89 0.18
CA GLU A 202 8.48 -6.30 -1.06
C GLU A 202 9.44 -7.24 -1.81
N GLU A 203 10.39 -7.84 -1.09
CA GLU A 203 11.45 -8.65 -1.68
C GLU A 203 11.86 -9.73 -0.68
N LEU A 204 12.25 -10.90 -1.19
CA LEU A 204 12.88 -11.97 -0.43
C LEU A 204 14.11 -12.45 -1.18
N THR A 205 15.28 -12.29 -0.57
CA THR A 205 16.53 -12.88 -1.06
C THR A 205 16.76 -14.19 -0.33
N THR A 206 16.76 -15.31 -1.06
CA THR A 206 16.93 -16.65 -0.47
C THR A 206 18.32 -17.21 -0.81
N SER A 207 18.99 -17.80 0.19
CA SER A 207 20.19 -18.62 -0.01
C SER A 207 19.90 -20.06 0.43
N LEU A 208 20.06 -21.03 -0.48
CA LEU A 208 19.92 -22.44 -0.15
C LEU A 208 21.28 -23.04 0.16
N ARG A 209 21.37 -23.80 1.26
CA ARG A 209 22.59 -24.52 1.65
C ARG A 209 22.26 -25.98 1.89
N MET A 210 22.87 -26.86 1.11
CA MET A 210 22.81 -28.30 1.37
C MET A 210 23.84 -28.63 2.44
N VAL A 211 23.38 -29.18 3.56
CA VAL A 211 24.21 -29.51 4.72
C VAL A 211 23.95 -30.95 5.14
N ALA A 212 25.00 -31.70 5.47
CA ALA A 212 24.87 -33.07 5.97
C ALA A 212 24.22 -33.12 7.38
N ARG A 213 24.31 -32.02 8.13
CA ARG A 213 23.63 -31.80 9.40
C ARG A 213 23.26 -30.34 9.53
N ILE A 214 22.02 -30.06 9.94
CA ILE A 214 21.56 -28.69 10.19
C ILE A 214 22.43 -28.08 11.30
N PRO A 215 23.08 -26.91 11.09
CA PRO A 215 23.85 -26.24 12.12
C PRO A 215 22.96 -25.97 13.33
N ALA A 216 23.45 -26.24 14.54
CA ALA A 216 22.79 -25.75 15.74
C ALA A 216 22.89 -24.22 15.77
N SER A 217 21.82 -23.54 16.17
CA SER A 217 21.82 -22.09 16.36
C SER A 217 22.90 -21.71 17.38
N SER A 218 23.93 -21.02 16.93
CA SER A 218 24.95 -20.36 17.76
C SER A 218 24.45 -19.03 18.29
#